data_AF-A0A2N3F793-F1
#
_entry.id   AF-A0A2N3F793-F1
#
_cell.length_a   1.000
_cell.length_b   1.000
_cell.length_c   1.000
_cell.angle_alpha   90.00
_cell.angle_beta   90.00
_cell.angle_gamma   90.00
#
_symmetry.space_group_name_H-M   'P 1'
#
loop_
_entity.id
_entity.type
_entity.pdbx_description
1 polymer ?
#
loop_
_entity_poly.entity_id
_entity_poly.type
_entity_poly.pdbx_seq_one_letter_code
_entity_poly.pdbx_strand_id
1 'polypeptide(L)'
;MNIRLYALSTCPYCRMTKRYLDEHGITYDHIEVDTLEGEEKQQAIDTVKELSGGTSFPVIVADGEVVVGFNKTRLAEILGL
;
A
#
# COMPACT_ATOMS: atom_id res chain seq x y z
N MET A 1 11.52 10.68 -0.57
CA MET A 1 10.47 9.90 0.08
C MET A 1 9.81 9.05 -0.99
N ASN A 2 10.07 7.74 -0.99
CA ASN A 2 9.42 6.82 -1.94
C ASN A 2 8.37 6.01 -1.17
N ILE A 3 7.11 6.22 -1.51
CA ILE A 3 5.97 5.57 -0.87
C ILE A 3 5.30 4.70 -1.92
N ARG A 4 5.16 3.41 -1.65
CA ARG A 4 4.44 2.47 -2.50
C ARG A 4 3.26 1.90 -1.73
N LEU A 5 2.09 1.91 -2.34
CA LEU A 5 0.86 1.37 -1.82
C LEU A 5 0.42 0.19 -2.69
N TYR A 6 0.52 -1.01 -2.14
CA TYR A 6 -0.11 -2.19 -2.74
C TYR A 6 -1.57 -2.24 -2.28
N ALA A 7 -2.46 -2.17 -3.25
CA ALA A 7 -3.89 -2.04 -3.04
C ALA A 7 -4.67 -2.99 -3.95
N LEU A 8 -5.96 -3.11 -3.65
CA LEU A 8 -6.95 -3.74 -4.53
C LEU A 8 -7.99 -2.70 -4.90
N SER A 9 -8.36 -2.61 -6.18
CA SER A 9 -9.38 -1.70 -6.71
C SER A 9 -10.75 -1.93 -6.05
N THR A 10 -11.00 -3.17 -5.65
CA THR A 10 -12.23 -3.65 -5.00
C THR A 10 -12.23 -3.45 -3.48
N CYS A 11 -11.10 -3.09 -2.86
CA CYS A 11 -11.01 -2.99 -1.41
C CYS A 11 -11.33 -1.56 -0.91
N PRO A 12 -12.33 -1.38 -0.03
CA PRO A 12 -12.70 -0.07 0.49
C PRO A 12 -11.58 0.56 1.34
N TYR A 13 -10.87 -0.24 2.14
CA TYR A 13 -9.75 0.24 2.96
C TYR A 13 -8.61 0.80 2.11
N CYS A 14 -8.34 0.20 0.95
CA CYS A 14 -7.32 0.70 0.03
C CYS A 14 -7.66 2.11 -0.49
N ARG A 15 -8.93 2.34 -0.84
CA ARG A 15 -9.39 3.68 -1.27
C ARG A 15 -9.27 4.70 -0.14
N MET A 16 -9.55 4.30 1.10
CA MET A 16 -9.37 5.18 2.27
C MET A 16 -7.90 5.56 2.46
N THR A 17 -6.96 4.62 2.31
CA THR A 17 -5.52 4.91 2.37
C THR A 17 -5.08 5.88 1.27
N LYS A 18 -5.49 5.62 0.01
CA LYS A 18 -5.20 6.51 -1.13
C LYS A 18 -5.66 7.94 -0.83
N ARG A 19 -6.94 8.07 -0.46
CA ARG A 19 -7.53 9.36 -0.11
C ARG A 19 -6.81 10.05 1.04
N TYR A 20 -6.40 9.32 2.07
CA TYR A 20 -5.65 9.91 3.19
C TYR A 20 -4.32 10.52 2.71
N LEU A 21 -3.57 9.79 1.89
CA LEU A 21 -2.31 10.30 1.32
C LEU A 21 -2.55 11.51 0.41
N ASP A 22 -3.59 11.47 -0.43
CA ASP A 22 -3.99 12.58 -1.31
C ASP A 22 -4.43 13.82 -0.53
N GLU A 23 -5.21 13.64 0.55
CA GLU A 23 -5.66 14.74 1.43
C GLU A 23 -4.48 15.43 2.13
N HIS A 24 -3.38 14.70 2.36
CA HIS A 24 -2.14 15.23 2.90
C HIS A 24 -1.16 15.74 1.83
N GLY A 25 -1.52 15.66 0.54
CA GLY A 25 -0.68 16.11 -0.57
C GLY A 25 0.61 15.30 -0.74
N ILE A 26 0.62 14.06 -0.27
CA ILE A 26 1.78 13.18 -0.29
C ILE A 26 1.84 12.48 -1.64
N THR A 27 3.00 12.52 -2.30
CA THR A 27 3.22 11.75 -3.52
C THR A 27 3.52 10.29 -3.17
N TYR A 28 2.72 9.38 -3.70
CA TYR A 28 2.88 7.94 -3.52
C TYR A 28 2.59 7.20 -4.83
N ASP A 29 3.32 6.12 -5.05
CA ASP A 29 3.01 5.13 -6.07
C ASP A 29 1.98 4.16 -5.51
N HIS A 30 1.04 3.73 -6.34
CA HIS A 30 0.12 2.67 -5.97
C HIS A 30 0.03 1.60 -7.05
N ILE A 31 -0.08 0.35 -6.61
CA ILE A 31 -0.18 -0.81 -7.48
C ILE A 31 -1.50 -1.51 -7.14
N GLU A 32 -2.37 -1.61 -8.14
CA GLU A 32 -3.61 -2.36 -8.02
C GLU A 32 -3.33 -3.80 -8.44
N VAL A 33 -3.16 -4.68 -7.46
CA VAL A 33 -2.75 -6.07 -7.71
C VAL A 33 -3.81 -6.85 -8.49
N ASP A 34 -5.08 -6.44 -8.38
CA ASP A 34 -6.17 -7.06 -9.13
C ASP A 34 -6.23 -6.62 -10.59
N THR A 35 -5.67 -5.47 -10.95
CA THR A 35 -5.65 -4.98 -12.34
C THR A 35 -4.44 -5.49 -13.12
N LEU A 36 -3.45 -6.05 -12.44
CA LEU A 36 -2.30 -6.70 -13.07
C LEU A 36 -2.69 -8.08 -13.61
N GLU A 37 -2.02 -8.50 -14.68
CA GLU A 37 -2.23 -9.80 -15.33
C GLU A 37 -0.92 -10.58 -15.46
N GLY A 38 -1.02 -11.91 -15.53
CA GLY A 38 0.14 -12.79 -15.72
C GLY A 38 1.18 -12.70 -14.61
N GLU A 39 2.44 -12.49 -14.99
CA GLU A 39 3.60 -12.54 -14.11
C GLU A 39 3.69 -11.33 -13.17
N GLU A 40 3.26 -10.15 -13.61
CA GLU A 40 3.29 -8.92 -12.80
C GLU A 40 2.40 -9.04 -11.56
N LYS A 41 1.22 -9.64 -11.73
CA LYS A 41 0.30 -9.93 -10.62
C LYS A 41 0.95 -10.86 -9.61
N GLN A 42 1.58 -11.92 -10.10
CA GLN A 42 2.24 -12.91 -9.25
C GLN A 42 3.36 -12.24 -8.44
N GLN A 43 4.21 -11.46 -9.08
CA GLN A 43 5.28 -10.69 -8.43
C GLN A 43 4.75 -9.72 -7.38
N ALA A 44 3.66 -8.99 -7.66
CA ALA A 44 3.07 -8.08 -6.70
C ALA A 44 2.49 -8.80 -5.48
N ILE A 45 1.85 -9.96 -5.68
CA ILE A 45 1.33 -10.81 -4.60
C ILE A 45 2.48 -11.36 -3.74
N ASP A 46 3.55 -11.85 -4.38
CA ASP A 46 4.71 -12.39 -3.67
C ASP A 46 5.43 -11.29 -2.89
N THR A 47 5.59 -10.10 -3.47
CA THR A 47 6.12 -8.92 -2.77
C THR A 47 5.27 -8.59 -1.54
N VAL A 48 3.95 -8.53 -1.69
CA VAL A 48 3.03 -8.27 -0.56
C VAL A 48 3.17 -9.36 0.51
N LYS A 49 3.27 -10.63 0.11
CA LYS A 49 3.48 -11.75 1.03
C LYS A 49 4.78 -11.65 1.80
N GLU A 50 5.88 -11.29 1.15
CA GLU A 50 7.17 -11.11 1.80
C GLU A 50 7.15 -9.94 2.78
N LEU A 51 6.53 -8.82 2.38
CA LEU A 51 6.45 -7.61 3.19
C LEU A 51 5.51 -7.76 4.40
N SER A 52 4.31 -8.32 4.20
CA SER A 52 3.29 -8.41 5.24
C SER A 52 3.24 -9.76 5.95
N GLY A 53 4.06 -10.73 5.53
CA GLY A 53 3.98 -12.12 6.00
C GLY A 53 2.73 -12.87 5.52
N GLY A 54 1.98 -12.32 4.54
CA GLY A 54 0.69 -12.86 4.11
C GLY A 54 0.04 -12.07 2.96
N THR A 55 -1.22 -12.35 2.63
CA THR A 55 -1.96 -11.58 1.61
C THR A 55 -2.92 -10.60 2.27
N SER A 56 -2.35 -9.60 2.95
CA SER A 56 -3.12 -8.57 3.64
C SER A 56 -3.00 -7.24 2.91
N PHE A 57 -4.13 -6.69 2.48
CA PHE A 57 -4.20 -5.41 1.80
C PHE A 57 -4.99 -4.39 2.62
N PRO A 58 -4.62 -3.10 2.62
CA PRO A 58 -3.50 -2.48 1.87
C PRO A 58 -2.13 -2.73 2.50
N VAL A 59 -1.05 -2.76 1.71
CA VAL A 59 0.34 -2.70 2.21
C VAL A 59 0.97 -1.39 1.77
N ILE A 60 1.49 -0.61 2.72
CA ILE A 60 2.21 0.62 2.44
C ILE A 60 3.68 0.38 2.74
N VAL A 61 4.56 0.75 1.81
CA VAL A 61 6.00 0.75 1.99
C VAL A 61 6.47 2.19 1.86
N ALA A 62 7.04 2.74 2.92
CA ALA A 62 7.51 4.12 2.94
C ALA A 62 8.93 4.15 3.55
N ASP A 63 9.90 4.57 2.73
CA ASP A 63 11.32 4.69 3.12
C ASP A 63 11.94 3.43 3.77
N GLY A 64 11.43 2.24 3.42
CA GLY A 64 11.88 0.96 3.95
C GLY A 64 11.05 0.45 5.14
N GLU A 65 10.13 1.24 5.68
CA GLU A 65 9.13 0.78 6.64
C GLU A 65 7.91 0.20 5.93
N VAL A 66 7.38 -0.89 6.47
CA VAL A 66 6.22 -1.60 5.95
C VAL A 66 5.07 -1.48 6.92
N VAL A 67 3.95 -0.94 6.45
CA VAL A 67 2.66 -0.94 7.14
C VAL A 67 1.73 -1.91 6.46
N VAL A 68 1.22 -2.85 7.25
CA VAL A 68 0.19 -3.79 6.81
C VAL A 68 -1.15 -3.33 7.33
N GLY A 69 -2.12 -3.18 6.43
CA GLY A 69 -3.47 -2.71 6.71
C GLY A 69 -3.61 -1.20 6.75
N PHE A 70 -4.85 -0.73 6.89
CA PHE A 70 -5.14 0.68 7.07
C PHE A 70 -4.99 1.07 8.55
N ASN A 71 -3.83 1.60 8.91
CA ASN A 71 -3.55 2.10 10.25
C ASN A 71 -3.16 3.58 10.17
N LYS A 72 -4.10 4.47 10.51
CA LYS A 72 -3.89 5.92 10.48
C LYS A 72 -2.73 6.36 11.36
N THR A 73 -2.60 5.80 12.56
CA THR A 73 -1.53 6.15 13.50
C THR A 73 -0.17 5.79 12.91
N ARG A 74 -0.01 4.57 12.41
CA ARG A 74 1.24 4.15 11.77
C ARG A 74 1.55 4.93 10.50
N LEU A 75 0.53 5.21 9.67
CA LEU A 75 0.69 6.05 8.49
C LEU A 75 1.19 7.44 8.89
N ALA A 76 0.58 8.08 9.88
CA ALA A 76 1.03 9.40 10.34
C ALA A 76 2.48 9.37 10.84
N GLU A 77 2.86 8.37 11.65
CA GLU A 77 4.23 8.23 12.14
C GLU A 77 5.26 8.12 11.02
N ILE A 78 5.01 7.26 10.02
CA ILE A 78 5.97 6.98 8.95
C ILE A 78 6.00 8.11 7.91
N LEU A 79 4.88 8.80 7.73
CA LEU A 79 4.78 9.95 6.84
C LEU A 79 5.24 11.25 7.51
N GLY A 80 5.50 11.24 8.82
CA GLY A 80 5.91 12.41 9.59
C GLY A 80 4.81 13.46 9.73
N LEU A 81 3.54 13.03 9.80
CA LEU A 81 2.34 13.86 9.98
C LEU A 81 1.96 14.06 11.45
#